data_AF-A0A3N6DGY6-F1
#
_entry.id   AF-A0A3N6DGY6-F1
#
_cell.length_a   1.000
_cell.length_b   1.000
_cell.length_c   1.000
_cell.angle_alpha   90.00
_cell.angle_beta   90.00
_cell.angle_gamma   90.00
#
_symmetry.space_group_name_H-M   'P 1'
#
loop_
_entity.id
_entity.type
_entity.pdbx_description
1 polymer ?
#
loop_
_entity_poly.entity_id
_entity_poly.type
_entity_poly.pdbx_seq_one_letter_code
_entity_poly.pdbx_strand_id
1 'polypeptide(L)'
;MIAQTAVAPARQRLPPRSVVSTITTEGGSAVNVIPARPRAAIEMRSPSLDGLRVIQRRVHACLEAGALATGCALELTPVGNDFADLRQDTSLSALYRDAMISRGREVEVTAAAVA
;
A
#
# COMPACT_ATOMS: atom_id res chain seq x y z
N MET A 1 -11.27 -8.72 -14.25
CA MET A 1 -11.85 -9.05 -12.92
C MET A 1 -11.09 -10.15 -12.15
N ILE A 2 -10.50 -11.17 -12.80
CA ILE A 2 -9.80 -12.29 -12.12
C ILE A 2 -8.78 -11.83 -11.08
N ALA A 3 -7.92 -10.86 -11.44
CA ALA A 3 -6.90 -10.33 -10.55
C ALA A 3 -7.46 -9.76 -9.23
N GLN A 4 -8.55 -8.98 -9.28
CA GLN A 4 -9.19 -8.41 -8.08
C GLN A 4 -9.80 -9.51 -7.20
N THR A 5 -10.44 -10.51 -7.81
CA THR A 5 -10.97 -11.68 -7.10
C THR A 5 -9.87 -12.50 -6.44
N ALA A 6 -8.65 -12.53 -6.98
CA ALA A 6 -7.49 -13.18 -6.35
C ALA A 6 -6.87 -12.34 -5.22
N VAL A 7 -6.82 -11.01 -5.36
CA VAL A 7 -6.30 -10.09 -4.33
C VAL A 7 -7.18 -10.13 -3.06
N ALA A 8 -8.50 -10.21 -3.20
CA ALA A 8 -9.43 -10.21 -2.07
C ALA A 8 -9.12 -11.29 -0.99
N PRO A 9 -9.02 -12.59 -1.32
CA PRO A 9 -8.63 -13.63 -0.36
C PRO A 9 -7.15 -13.57 -0.01
N ALA A 10 -6.26 -13.08 -0.91
CA ALA A 10 -4.84 -12.94 -0.60
C ALA A 10 -4.61 -12.04 0.62
N ARG A 11 -5.43 -11.00 0.80
CA ARG A 11 -5.40 -10.09 1.95
C ARG A 11 -5.53 -10.79 3.30
N GLN A 12 -6.26 -11.91 3.36
CA GLN A 12 -6.44 -12.67 4.60
C GLN A 12 -5.14 -13.35 5.09
N ARG A 13 -4.15 -13.52 4.20
CA ARG A 13 -2.86 -14.18 4.50
C ARG A 13 -1.68 -13.21 4.46
N LEU A 14 -1.93 -11.91 4.47
CA LEU A 14 -0.87 -10.91 4.56
C LEU A 14 -0.40 -10.73 6.01
N PRO A 15 0.83 -10.20 6.23
CA PRO A 15 1.30 -9.86 7.56
C PRO A 15 0.32 -8.92 8.30
N PRO A 16 0.32 -8.92 9.66
CA PRO A 16 -0.50 -8.01 10.44
C PRO A 16 -0.28 -6.54 10.06
N ARG A 17 -1.33 -5.72 10.16
CA ARG A 17 -1.32 -4.28 9.81
C ARG A 17 -0.99 -3.97 8.35
N SER A 18 -1.07 -4.96 7.46
CA SER A 18 -1.01 -4.75 6.02
C SER A 18 -2.28 -4.08 5.52
N VAL A 19 -2.15 -3.06 4.67
CA VAL A 19 -3.26 -2.45 3.95
C VAL A 19 -3.06 -2.67 2.46
N VAL A 20 -4.11 -3.12 1.79
CA VAL A 20 -4.20 -3.17 0.33
C VAL A 20 -5.54 -2.55 -0.05
N SER A 21 -5.50 -1.41 -0.73
CA SER A 21 -6.67 -0.72 -1.27
C SER A 21 -6.62 -0.75 -2.78
N THR A 22 -7.73 -1.06 -3.43
CA THR A 22 -7.79 -1.21 -4.89
C THR A 22 -8.99 -0.46 -5.45
N ILE A 23 -8.80 0.28 -6.53
CA ILE A 23 -9.89 0.87 -7.31
C ILE A 23 -9.74 0.51 -8.79
N THR A 24 -10.86 0.32 -9.48
CA THR A 24 -10.88 0.23 -10.95
C THR A 24 -10.94 1.65 -11.50
N THR A 25 -9.90 2.07 -12.24
CA THR A 25 -9.84 3.40 -12.86
C THR A 25 -10.37 3.41 -14.28
N GLU A 26 -10.33 2.26 -14.97
CA GLU A 26 -10.92 2.09 -16.29
C GLU A 26 -11.45 0.65 -16.41
N GLY A 27 -12.76 0.48 -16.62
CA GLY A 27 -13.43 -0.84 -16.61
C GLY A 27 -14.13 -1.24 -17.90
N GLY A 28 -14.13 -0.37 -18.92
CA GLY A 28 -14.92 -0.52 -20.13
C GLY A 28 -15.81 0.70 -20.40
N SER A 29 -16.18 0.90 -21.67
CA SER A 29 -16.97 2.05 -22.13
C SER A 29 -18.40 1.69 -22.55
N ALA A 30 -18.73 0.41 -22.71
CA ALA A 30 -20.06 -0.05 -23.10
C ALA A 30 -20.31 -1.49 -22.61
N VAL A 31 -21.59 -1.81 -22.32
CA VAL A 31 -22.00 -3.12 -21.76
C VAL A 31 -21.85 -4.28 -22.74
N ASN A 32 -21.81 -3.99 -24.04
CA ASN A 32 -21.69 -4.96 -25.12
C ASN A 32 -20.30 -4.99 -25.77
N VAL A 33 -19.31 -4.28 -25.18
CA VAL A 33 -17.93 -4.21 -25.69
C VAL A 33 -16.99 -4.77 -24.62
N ILE A 34 -16.20 -5.78 -25.01
CA ILE A 34 -15.17 -6.33 -24.13
C ILE A 34 -14.05 -5.28 -23.97
N PRO A 35 -13.71 -4.86 -22.74
CA PRO A 35 -12.68 -3.84 -22.53
C PRO A 35 -11.30 -4.32 -22.99
N ALA A 36 -10.64 -3.54 -23.85
CA ALA A 36 -9.31 -3.88 -24.36
C ALA A 36 -8.17 -3.58 -23.38
N ARG A 37 -8.33 -2.56 -22.52
CA ARG A 37 -7.28 -2.08 -21.61
C ARG A 37 -7.85 -1.65 -20.25
N PRO A 38 -8.35 -2.59 -19.43
CA PRO A 38 -8.79 -2.25 -18.08
C PRO A 38 -7.60 -1.76 -17.23
N ARG A 39 -7.84 -0.76 -16.37
CA ARG A 39 -6.84 -0.19 -15.47
C ARG A 39 -7.34 -0.16 -14.03
N ALA A 40 -6.40 -0.30 -13.10
CA ALA A 40 -6.66 -0.20 -11.67
C ALA A 40 -5.52 0.55 -10.99
N ALA A 41 -5.84 1.20 -9.87
CA ALA A 41 -4.85 1.74 -8.95
C ALA A 41 -4.88 0.92 -7.66
N ILE A 42 -3.69 0.62 -7.14
CA ILE A 42 -3.50 -0.24 -5.97
C ILE A 42 -2.54 0.45 -5.01
N GLU A 43 -3.02 0.74 -3.81
CA GLU A 43 -2.24 1.28 -2.70
C GLU A 43 -1.89 0.15 -1.74
N MET A 44 -0.62 0.09 -1.34
CA MET A 44 -0.09 -0.94 -0.43
C MET A 44 0.67 -0.28 0.71
N ARG A 45 0.32 -0.62 1.95
CA ARG A 45 0.99 -0.09 3.14
C ARG A 45 1.35 -1.19 4.11
N SER A 46 2.54 -1.06 4.70
CA SER A 46 3.03 -1.94 5.76
C SER A 46 3.77 -1.14 6.82
N PRO A 47 3.86 -1.61 8.07
CA PRO A 47 4.65 -0.97 9.11
C PRO A 47 6.17 -1.04 8.91
N SER A 48 6.65 -1.84 7.95
CA SER A 48 8.07 -1.96 7.62
C SER A 48 8.26 -2.16 6.13
N LEU A 49 9.43 -1.75 5.62
CA LEU A 49 9.75 -1.93 4.21
C LEU A 49 9.77 -3.41 3.79
N ASP A 50 10.24 -4.29 4.66
CA ASP A 50 10.22 -5.74 4.40
C ASP A 50 8.80 -6.30 4.34
N GLY A 51 7.90 -5.80 5.21
CA GLY A 51 6.49 -6.12 5.14
C GLY A 51 5.85 -5.61 3.84
N LEU A 52 6.20 -4.41 3.39
CA LEU A 52 5.73 -3.85 2.13
C LEU A 52 6.14 -4.74 0.95
N ARG A 53 7.40 -5.19 0.92
CA ARG A 53 7.91 -6.12 -0.10
C ARG A 53 7.15 -7.45 -0.12
N VAL A 54 6.72 -7.97 1.03
CA VAL A 54 5.87 -9.17 1.11
C VAL A 54 4.51 -8.91 0.46
N ILE A 55 3.87 -7.78 0.76
CA ILE A 55 2.58 -7.39 0.19
C ILE A 55 2.70 -7.24 -1.34
N GLN A 56 3.70 -6.47 -1.81
CA GLN A 56 3.95 -6.24 -3.23
C GLN A 56 4.09 -7.56 -3.99
N ARG A 57 4.97 -8.46 -3.53
CA ARG A 57 5.14 -9.78 -4.17
C ARG A 57 3.83 -10.56 -4.25
N ARG A 58 3.03 -10.56 -3.18
CA ARG A 58 1.77 -11.30 -3.13
C ARG A 58 0.72 -10.70 -4.08
N VAL A 59 0.59 -9.38 -4.09
CA VAL A 59 -0.35 -8.67 -4.96
C VAL A 59 0.06 -8.82 -6.42
N HIS A 60 1.35 -8.64 -6.76
CA HIS A 60 1.86 -8.81 -8.12
C HIS A 60 1.58 -10.22 -8.65
N ALA A 61 1.82 -11.27 -7.86
CA ALA A 61 1.48 -12.64 -8.24
C ALA A 61 -0.02 -12.83 -8.55
N CYS A 62 -0.92 -12.14 -7.83
CA CYS A 62 -2.36 -12.16 -8.15
C CYS A 62 -2.68 -11.44 -9.47
N LEU A 63 -1.97 -10.34 -9.77
CA LEU A 63 -2.13 -9.60 -11.04
C LEU A 63 -1.62 -10.44 -12.22
N GLU A 64 -0.44 -11.05 -12.08
CA GLU A 64 0.17 -11.95 -13.06
C GLU A 64 -0.70 -13.17 -13.32
N ALA A 65 -1.23 -13.80 -12.26
CA ALA A 65 -2.17 -14.91 -12.40
C ALA A 65 -3.44 -14.50 -13.17
N GLY A 66 -3.95 -13.29 -12.92
CA GLY A 66 -5.09 -12.75 -13.65
C GLY A 66 -4.79 -12.56 -15.14
N ALA A 67 -3.63 -11.99 -15.47
CA ALA A 67 -3.19 -11.79 -16.85
C ALA A 67 -2.96 -13.12 -17.57
N LEU A 68 -2.30 -14.07 -16.91
CA LEU A 68 -2.08 -15.43 -17.42
C LEU A 68 -3.40 -16.15 -17.70
N ALA A 69 -4.35 -16.11 -16.76
CA ALA A 69 -5.63 -16.80 -16.89
C ALA A 69 -6.51 -16.23 -18.03
N THR A 70 -6.35 -14.94 -18.37
CA THR A 70 -7.11 -14.31 -19.47
C THR A 70 -6.35 -14.19 -20.77
N GLY A 71 -5.08 -14.62 -20.82
CA GLY A 71 -4.20 -14.42 -21.98
C GLY A 71 -3.90 -12.95 -22.29
N CYS A 72 -4.01 -12.06 -21.29
CA CYS A 72 -3.71 -10.63 -21.46
C CYS A 72 -2.26 -10.32 -21.07
N ALA A 73 -1.73 -9.20 -21.59
CA ALA A 73 -0.51 -8.62 -21.07
C ALA A 73 -0.78 -7.85 -19.77
N LEU A 74 0.22 -7.80 -18.88
CA LEU A 74 0.21 -7.00 -17.66
C LEU A 74 1.28 -5.93 -17.75
N GLU A 75 0.90 -4.68 -17.47
CA GLU A 75 1.83 -3.57 -17.28
C GLU A 75 1.65 -3.04 -15.86
N LEU A 76 2.76 -2.93 -15.12
CA LEU A 76 2.78 -2.37 -13.77
C LEU A 76 3.60 -1.08 -13.80
N THR A 77 2.97 0.03 -13.41
CA THR A 77 3.62 1.34 -13.32
C THR A 77 3.70 1.74 -11.85
N PRO A 78 4.90 1.80 -11.25
CA PRO A 78 5.07 2.36 -9.91
C PRO A 78 4.64 3.83 -9.88
N VAL A 79 3.93 4.23 -8.83
CA VAL A 79 3.57 5.62 -8.58
C VAL A 79 4.42 6.12 -7.42
N GLY A 80 5.43 6.96 -7.72
CA GLY A 80 6.36 7.47 -6.72
C GLY A 80 7.35 6.42 -6.21
N ASN A 81 7.83 6.63 -4.99
CA ASN A 81 8.79 5.75 -4.32
C ASN A 81 8.14 5.01 -3.15
N ASP A 82 8.68 3.84 -2.82
CA ASP A 82 8.34 3.17 -1.57
C ASP A 82 8.81 4.04 -0.38
N PHE A 83 7.90 4.29 0.56
CA PHE A 83 8.23 4.98 1.81
C PHE A 83 8.71 3.97 2.85
N ALA A 84 9.92 4.18 3.37
CA ALA A 84 10.44 3.39 4.48
C ALA A 84 9.69 3.69 5.78
N ASP A 85 9.78 2.79 6.76
CA ASP A 85 9.22 3.02 8.09
C ASP A 85 9.88 4.22 8.77
N LEU A 86 9.05 5.08 9.37
CA LEU A 86 9.53 6.21 10.13
C LEU A 86 10.07 5.74 11.48
N ARG A 87 11.39 5.78 11.62
CA ARG A 87 12.09 5.45 12.86
C ARG A 87 12.43 6.74 13.58
N GLN A 88 11.73 7.01 14.68
CA GLN A 88 11.99 8.19 15.48
C GLN A 88 13.29 8.03 16.27
N ASP A 89 14.15 9.04 16.19
CA ASP A 89 15.27 9.18 17.12
C ASP A 89 14.74 9.75 18.43
N THR A 90 14.83 8.96 19.50
CA THR A 90 14.25 9.30 20.80
C THR A 90 15.00 10.45 21.48
N SER A 91 16.30 10.56 21.25
CA SER A 91 17.12 11.66 21.78
C SER A 91 16.74 12.98 21.08
N LEU A 92 16.64 12.96 19.75
CA LEU A 92 16.20 14.14 18.99
C LEU A 92 14.77 14.54 19.33
N SER A 93 13.88 13.55 19.51
CA SER A 93 12.48 13.79 19.90
C SER A 93 12.39 14.46 21.28
N ALA A 94 13.24 14.06 22.24
CA ALA A 94 13.30 14.69 23.56
C ALA A 94 13.80 16.15 23.49
N LEU A 95 14.86 16.41 22.71
CA LEU A 95 15.37 17.77 22.49
C LEU A 95 14.31 18.67 21.84
N TYR A 96 13.58 18.13 20.85
CA TYR A 96 12.49 18.85 20.20
C TYR A 96 11.37 19.19 21.18
N ARG A 97 10.95 18.23 22.02
CA ARG A 97 9.96 18.48 23.08
C ARG A 97 10.39 19.61 24.02
N ASP A 98 11.61 19.56 24.53
CA ASP A 98 12.08 20.53 25.51
C ASP A 98 12.12 21.95 24.90
N ALA A 99 12.53 22.07 23.63
CA ALA A 99 12.51 23.32 22.88
C ALA A 99 11.08 23.86 22.61
N MET A 100 10.07 22.98 22.55
CA MET A 100 8.68 23.37 22.39
C MET A 100 8.07 23.81 23.73
N ILE A 101 8.37 23.10 24.82
CA ILE A 101 7.95 23.49 26.18
C ILE A 101 8.53 24.85 26.54
N SER A 102 9.79 25.12 26.21
CA SER A 102 10.41 26.44 26.47
C SER A 102 9.73 27.59 25.71
N ARG A 103 8.91 27.29 24.69
CA ARG A 103 8.11 28.24 23.90
C ARG A 103 6.63 28.27 24.34
N GLY A 104 6.33 27.72 25.52
CA GLY A 104 4.98 27.70 26.09
C GLY A 104 4.02 26.76 25.38
N ARG A 105 4.53 25.72 24.71
CA ARG A 105 3.70 24.66 24.12
C ARG A 105 3.61 23.47 25.07
N GLU A 106 2.42 22.90 25.18
CA GLU A 106 2.23 21.59 25.77
C GLU A 106 2.54 20.51 24.72
N VAL A 107 3.39 19.54 25.08
CA VAL A 107 3.80 18.46 24.18
C VAL A 107 3.68 17.14 24.93
N GLU A 108 2.77 16.29 24.48
CA GLU A 108 2.63 14.93 24.98
C GLU A 108 3.63 14.01 24.25
N VAL A 109 4.47 13.30 25.01
CA VAL A 109 5.34 12.28 24.44
C VAL A 109 4.67 10.93 24.60
N THR A 110 4.40 10.29 23.47
CA THR A 110 3.94 8.91 23.43
C THR A 110 5.02 8.02 22.84
N ALA A 111 5.25 6.88 23.49
CA ALA A 111 6.18 5.85 23.02
C ALA A 111 5.59 4.99 21.89
N ALA A 112 4.27 5.02 21.71
CA ALA A 112 3.58 4.31 20.63
C ALA A 112 3.78 5.05 19.29
N ALA A 113 4.06 4.31 18.22
CA ALA A 113 4.04 4.88 16.88
C ALA A 113 2.62 5.38 16.56
N VAL A 114 2.52 6.57 15.96
CA VAL A 114 1.27 7.05 15.37
C VAL A 114 0.90 6.08 14.24
N ALA A 115 -0.23 5.41 14.37
CA ALA A 115 -0.68 4.34 13.47
C ALA A 115 -1.31 4.86 12.17
#